data_AF-A0A0W1CY81-F1
#
_entry.id   AF-A0A0W1CY81-F1
#
_cell.length_a   1.000
_cell.length_b   1.000
_cell.length_c   1.000
_cell.angle_alpha   90.00
_cell.angle_beta   90.00
_cell.angle_gamma   90.00
#
_symmetry.space_group_name_H-M   'P 1'
#
loop_
_entity.id
_entity.type
_entity.pdbx_description
1 polymer ?
#
loop_
_entity_poly.entity_id
_entity_poly.type
_entity_poly.pdbx_seq_one_letter_code
_entity_poly.pdbx_strand_id
1 'polypeptide(L)'
;MGLTVAVGLYAQNLAEDGDDFLDEPFEMLNIVLAEQGMALHAEPRSIAHDHYFEAQMWGYGGLHALRRLAAFLVLKETLPPAGASY
;
A
#
# COMPACT_ATOMS: atom_id res chain seq x y z
N MET A 1 -8.84 -4.81 -0.33
CA MET A 1 -7.97 -3.98 -1.19
C MET A 1 -8.57 -2.59 -1.29
N GLY A 2 -8.21 -1.71 -0.35
CA GLY A 2 -8.34 -0.27 -0.54
C GLY A 2 -7.17 0.21 -1.40
N LEU A 3 -7.35 1.30 -2.12
CA LEU A 3 -6.22 2.01 -2.71
C LEU A 3 -5.87 3.14 -1.74
N THR A 4 -4.68 3.08 -1.16
CA THR A 4 -4.13 4.17 -0.34
C THR A 4 -2.89 4.68 -1.05
N VAL A 5 -2.83 5.98 -1.28
CA VAL A 5 -1.62 6.66 -1.74
C VAL A 5 -1.07 7.44 -0.56
N ALA A 6 0.13 7.12 -0.13
CA ALA A 6 0.81 7.79 0.98
C ALA A 6 2.22 8.20 0.55
N VAL A 7 2.66 9.38 0.97
CA VAL A 7 4.01 9.91 0.81
C VAL A 7 4.51 10.35 2.18
N GLY A 8 5.71 9.89 2.57
CA GLY A 8 6.26 10.14 3.90
C GLY A 8 5.75 9.19 5.00
N LEU A 9 5.09 8.09 4.61
CA LEU A 9 4.46 7.13 5.53
C LEU A 9 5.43 6.61 6.60
N TYR A 10 6.66 6.27 6.24
CA TYR A 10 7.64 5.73 7.18
C TYR A 10 8.01 6.72 8.28
N ALA A 11 8.35 7.95 7.90
CA ALA A 11 8.64 9.03 8.85
C ALA A 11 7.43 9.36 9.75
N GLN A 12 6.22 9.34 9.20
CA GLN A 12 5.02 9.58 9.99
C GLN A 12 4.75 8.45 10.99
N ASN A 13 4.82 7.18 10.56
CA ASN A 13 4.63 6.05 11.47
C ASN A 13 5.67 6.03 12.58
N LEU A 14 6.92 6.36 12.29
CA LEU A 14 7.96 6.54 13.32
C LEU A 14 7.61 7.66 14.31
N ALA A 15 7.01 8.75 13.84
CA ALA A 15 6.65 9.88 14.68
C ALA A 15 5.41 9.63 15.55
N GLU A 16 4.41 8.94 14.99
CA GLU A 16 3.12 8.69 15.65
C GLU A 16 3.15 7.42 16.52
N ASP A 17 3.65 6.33 15.97
CA ASP A 17 3.57 4.99 16.56
C ASP A 17 4.94 4.46 17.03
N GLY A 18 6.03 5.09 16.62
CA GLY A 18 7.39 4.58 16.86
C GLY A 18 7.69 3.28 16.08
N ASP A 19 6.91 3.00 15.04
CA ASP A 19 6.95 1.75 14.28
C ASP A 19 8.03 1.80 13.18
N ASP A 20 8.92 0.81 13.21
CA ASP A 20 10.07 0.64 12.32
C ASP A 20 9.89 -0.54 11.35
N PHE A 21 8.66 -0.98 11.08
CA PHE A 21 8.32 -2.12 10.21
C PHE A 21 8.96 -2.12 8.80
N LEU A 22 9.51 -1.00 8.33
CA LEU A 22 10.18 -0.89 7.04
C LEU A 22 11.72 -0.94 7.12
N ASP A 23 12.33 -0.96 8.32
CA ASP A 23 13.78 -0.98 8.48
C ASP A 23 14.39 -2.24 7.85
N GLU A 24 13.90 -3.42 8.21
CA GLU A 24 14.36 -4.70 7.64
C GLU A 24 14.17 -4.75 6.10
N PRO A 25 13.00 -4.40 5.52
CA PRO A 25 12.84 -4.26 4.08
C PRO A 25 13.85 -3.30 3.42
N PHE A 26 14.15 -2.15 4.02
CA PHE A 26 15.13 -1.20 3.48
C PHE A 26 16.57 -1.74 3.58
N GLU A 27 16.91 -2.47 4.64
CA GLU A 27 18.19 -3.18 4.75
C GLU A 27 18.34 -4.22 3.63
N MET A 28 17.30 -5.04 3.40
CA MET A 28 17.29 -6.01 2.30
C MET A 28 17.41 -5.34 0.93
N LEU A 29 16.70 -4.24 0.70
CA LEU A 29 16.81 -3.45 -0.53
C LEU A 29 18.26 -2.97 -0.74
N ASN A 30 18.89 -2.46 0.32
CA ASN A 30 20.25 -1.95 0.26
C ASN A 30 21.30 -3.02 -0.02
N ILE A 31 21.09 -4.25 0.45
CA ILE A 31 21.93 -5.40 0.06
C ILE A 31 21.89 -5.59 -1.46
N VAL A 32 20.69 -5.65 -2.03
CA VAL A 32 20.51 -5.83 -3.49
C VAL A 32 21.10 -4.67 -4.28
N LEU A 33 20.90 -3.42 -3.83
CA LEU A 33 21.48 -2.24 -4.49
C LEU A 33 23.01 -2.27 -4.47
N ALA A 34 23.61 -2.66 -3.35
CA ALA A 34 25.06 -2.79 -3.22
C ALA A 34 25.65 -3.86 -4.15
N GLU A 35 24.98 -5.02 -4.26
CA GLU A 35 25.39 -6.10 -5.17
C GLU A 35 25.41 -5.67 -6.64
N GLN A 36 24.53 -4.72 -7.01
CA GLN A 36 24.48 -4.14 -8.36
C GLN A 36 25.39 -2.91 -8.54
N GLY A 37 26.17 -2.54 -7.52
CA GLY A 37 27.03 -1.36 -7.55
C GLY A 37 26.26 -0.03 -7.61
N MET A 38 25.01 -0.03 -7.15
CA MET A 38 24.15 1.16 -7.09
C MET A 38 24.31 1.90 -5.77
N ALA A 39 23.85 3.16 -5.73
CA ALA A 39 23.79 3.93 -4.49
C ALA A 39 22.77 3.31 -3.53
N LEU A 40 23.09 3.30 -2.23
CA LEU A 40 22.17 2.84 -1.19
C LEU A 40 20.99 3.81 -1.06
N HIS A 41 19.83 3.23 -0.81
CA HIS A 41 18.63 3.95 -0.42
C HIS A 41 18.70 4.36 1.05
N ALA A 42 18.38 5.62 1.32
CA ALA A 42 18.26 6.17 2.67
C ALA A 42 16.89 6.85 2.79
N GLU A 43 15.93 6.15 3.39
CA GLU A 43 14.59 6.70 3.59
C GLU A 43 14.63 7.79 4.69
N PRO A 44 13.99 8.94 4.48
CA PRO A 44 13.86 9.96 5.53
C PRO A 44 13.11 9.41 6.75
N ARG A 45 13.71 9.51 7.94
CA ARG A 45 13.08 9.12 9.22
C ARG A 45 12.23 10.22 9.86
N SER A 46 12.24 11.42 9.27
CA SER A 46 11.51 12.59 9.74
C SER A 46 11.11 13.45 8.57
N ILE A 47 9.88 13.97 8.57
CA ILE A 47 9.42 14.95 7.58
C ILE A 47 8.69 16.09 8.28
N ALA A 48 8.62 17.25 7.64
CA ALA A 48 7.74 18.31 8.10
C ALA A 48 6.28 17.89 7.90
N HIS A 49 5.41 18.30 8.82
CA HIS A 49 3.99 17.89 8.81
C HIS A 49 3.26 18.27 7.51
N ASP A 50 3.66 19.37 6.86
CA ASP A 50 3.11 19.84 5.58
C ASP A 50 3.67 19.12 4.34
N HIS A 51 4.69 18.27 4.52
CA HIS A 51 5.26 17.45 3.46
C HIS A 51 4.73 16.01 3.44
N TYR A 52 3.83 15.68 4.37
CA TYR A 52 3.10 14.42 4.37
C TYR A 52 1.88 14.51 3.45
N PHE A 53 1.61 13.43 2.73
CA PHE A 53 0.36 13.29 2.00
C PHE A 53 -0.21 11.89 2.18
N GLU A 54 -1.48 11.81 2.53
CA GLU A 54 -2.23 10.58 2.51
C GLU A 54 -3.61 10.79 1.89
N ALA A 55 -3.91 9.97 0.89
CA ALA A 55 -5.24 9.88 0.31
C ALA A 55 -5.74 8.45 0.48
N GLN A 56 -6.50 8.26 1.56
CA GLN A 56 -7.22 7.02 1.79
C GLN A 56 -8.47 7.01 0.91
N MET A 57 -8.50 6.16 -0.13
CA MET A 57 -9.69 5.99 -0.95
C MET A 57 -10.65 5.01 -0.26
N TRP A 58 -11.18 5.45 0.89
CA TRP A 58 -12.20 4.70 1.63
C TRP A 58 -13.36 4.34 0.71
N GLY A 59 -13.77 3.07 0.74
CA GLY A 59 -14.83 2.55 -0.13
C GLY A 59 -14.37 2.14 -1.54
N TYR A 60 -13.12 2.40 -1.96
CA TYR A 60 -12.61 1.92 -3.25
C TYR A 60 -12.65 0.39 -3.35
N GLY A 61 -12.38 -0.31 -2.25
CA GLY A 61 -12.56 -1.76 -2.17
C GLY A 61 -14.00 -2.21 -2.42
N GLY A 62 -14.98 -1.47 -1.89
CA GLY A 62 -16.40 -1.71 -2.14
C GLY A 62 -16.78 -1.47 -3.59
N LEU A 63 -16.31 -0.37 -4.18
CA LEU A 63 -16.52 -0.09 -5.61
C LEU A 63 -15.93 -1.17 -6.51
N HIS A 64 -14.73 -1.66 -6.18
CA HIS A 64 -14.11 -2.75 -6.92
C HIS A 64 -14.84 -4.09 -6.74
N ALA A 65 -15.40 -4.36 -5.56
CA ALA A 65 -16.27 -5.52 -5.33
C ALA A 65 -17.56 -5.45 -6.16
N LEU A 66 -18.23 -4.29 -6.19
CA LEU A 66 -19.44 -4.07 -7.00
C LEU A 66 -19.16 -4.26 -8.50
N ARG A 67 -18.03 -3.73 -9.00
CA ARG A 67 -17.61 -3.93 -10.39
C ARG A 67 -17.42 -5.41 -10.72
N ARG A 68 -16.84 -6.18 -9.80
CA ARG A 68 -16.67 -7.64 -9.97
C ARG A 68 -17.99 -8.39 -9.98
N LEU A 69 -18.91 -8.06 -9.07
CA LEU A 69 -20.26 -8.64 -9.05
C LEU A 69 -21.02 -8.35 -10.34
N ALA A 70 -20.95 -7.10 -10.83
CA ALA A 70 -21.58 -6.71 -12.09
C ALA A 70 -20.99 -7.48 -13.28
N ALA A 71 -19.67 -7.61 -13.36
CA ALA A 71 -19.01 -8.40 -14.41
C ALA A 71 -19.41 -9.88 -14.36
N PHE A 72 -19.45 -10.48 -13.16
CA PHE A 72 -19.86 -11.87 -12.99
C PHE A 72 -21.33 -12.07 -13.42
N LEU A 73 -22.23 -11.15 -13.03
CA LEU A 73 -23.64 -11.19 -13.44
C LEU A 73 -23.80 -11.10 -14.96
N VAL A 74 -23.06 -10.20 -15.62
CA VAL A 74 -23.11 -10.07 -17.09
C VAL A 74 -22.59 -11.33 -17.79
N LEU A 75 -21.56 -11.98 -17.24
CA LEU A 75 -20.91 -13.14 -17.88
C LEU A 75 -21.59 -14.48 -17.58
N LYS A 76 -22.24 -14.61 -16.42
CA LYS A 76 -22.76 -15.89 -15.90
C LYS A 76 -24.27 -15.86 -15.63
N GLU A 77 -24.93 -14.74 -15.86
CA GLU A 77 -26.36 -14.48 -15.58
C GLU A 77 -26.79 -14.83 -14.16
N THR A 78 -25.83 -14.95 -13.26
CA THR A 78 -25.99 -15.36 -11.87
C THR A 78 -25.03 -14.54 -11.03
N LEU A 79 -25.32 -14.37 -9.74
CA LEU A 79 -24.34 -13.82 -8.79
C LEU A 79 -23.47 -14.95 -8.24
N PRO A 80 -22.24 -14.65 -7.84
CA PRO A 80 -21.40 -15.65 -7.20
C PRO A 80 -21.90 -16.00 -5.80
N PRO A 81 -21.50 -17.17 -5.26
CA PRO A 81 -21.81 -17.54 -3.89
C PRO A 81 -21.27 -16.49 -2.90
N ALA A 82 -22.04 -16.20 -1.86
CA ALA A 82 -21.58 -15.32 -0.79
C ALA A 82 -20.30 -15.90 -0.14
N GLY A 83 -19.29 -15.05 0.06
CA GLY A 83 -18.04 -15.46 0.69
C GLY A 83 -17.07 -16.25 -0.19
N ALA A 84 -17.36 -16.42 -1.49
CA ALA A 84 -16.38 -16.99 -2.41
C ALA A 84 -15.17 -16.04 -2.54
N SER A 85 -14.02 -16.48 -2.05
CA SER A 85 -12.71 -15.92 -2.40
C SER A 85 -12.35 -16.41 -3.80
N TYR A 86 -12.13 -15.47 -4.71
CA TYR A 86 -11.64 -15.72 -6.07
C TYR A 86 -10.13 -15.65 -6.13
#